data_AF-A0A4U7AMU8-F1
#
_entry.id   AF-A0A4U7AMU8-F1
#
_cell.length_a   1.000
_cell.length_b   1.000
_cell.length_c   1.000
_cell.angle_alpha   90.00
_cell.angle_beta   90.00
_cell.angle_gamma   90.00
#
_symmetry.space_group_name_H-M   'P 1'
#
loop_
_entity.id
_entity.type
_entity.pdbx_description
1 polymer ?
#
loop_
_entity_poly.entity_id
_entity_poly.type
_entity_poly.pdbx_seq_one_letter_code
_entity_poly.pdbx_strand_id
1 'polypeptide(L)'
;MATHTAQGEVNAPMHHDKENSDDSEKNLKDNSPPSPVGYFHSGLKAVRREVYRKWILTTVVLMTFIMAVLGLYWGALLHVEENLSSLVIAVVDFDGLTAPFNQTQQSTVVGPAIHSLARTMVASGRPTLGYIPSFASDFNYDPMMVREAVYNNKYWAAIVINANATAALENAVNTGDASYSPLGACQLIYNQARDQTTWDSYIYPMLSEFITQTTSSVGSQWGRQVLQRATTNTTIRENIARVPQAVSPAIGYSMYNLRPFFPYQITPTVTVGLIYLIILSFFSFSFYLPVYTKLIKPQGHPPLKFWQMVFVRYIGIQGAYLMLSLAYSLVSLAFQVNFSRNNANSGDTQVAITGMGNLNPIKYGAATFLAFWALNYVGMMALGLACENVAMIAGQPWTGLWLIFWVITNVSTSFYPIEVEPHFYYWGYAWPLHNVVEATRTLLFDLNNRLGLNFGILIAWAAINTALFPICCRFMKYKNVHHVKEYWA
;
A
#
# COMPACT_ATOMS: atom_id res chain seq x y z
N MET A 1 20.25 -58.92 3.86
CA MET A 1 21.48 -59.61 3.44
C MET A 1 21.03 -60.74 2.52
N ALA A 2 21.52 -60.72 1.27
CA ALA A 2 21.42 -61.74 0.21
C ALA A 2 20.02 -62.13 -0.34
N THR A 3 19.72 -61.54 -1.50
CA THR A 3 18.95 -62.10 -2.62
C THR A 3 19.64 -63.33 -3.23
N HIS A 4 18.88 -64.31 -3.74
CA HIS A 4 19.15 -64.94 -5.05
C HIS A 4 17.96 -65.76 -5.58
N THR A 5 17.46 -65.27 -6.72
CA THR A 5 16.85 -65.90 -7.91
C THR A 5 17.09 -67.39 -8.17
N ALA A 6 16.10 -68.10 -8.74
CA ALA A 6 16.23 -68.74 -10.07
C ALA A 6 14.89 -69.33 -10.59
N GLN A 7 14.59 -69.01 -11.85
CA GLN A 7 13.56 -69.59 -12.71
C GLN A 7 13.99 -70.96 -13.27
N GLY A 8 13.02 -71.75 -13.75
CA GLY A 8 13.25 -72.92 -14.61
C GLY A 8 12.04 -73.14 -15.54
N GLU A 9 12.33 -73.37 -16.82
CA GLU A 9 11.50 -73.21 -18.01
C GLU A 9 10.57 -74.40 -18.38
N VAL A 10 9.47 -74.05 -19.06
CA VAL A 10 8.83 -74.62 -20.27
C VAL A 10 8.95 -76.12 -20.58
N ASN A 11 7.79 -76.80 -20.70
CA ASN A 11 7.41 -77.62 -21.88
C ASN A 11 5.93 -78.09 -21.81
N ALA A 12 5.18 -77.84 -22.88
CA ALA A 12 3.91 -78.48 -23.25
C ALA A 12 4.21 -79.71 -24.16
N PRO A 13 3.25 -80.49 -24.73
CA PRO A 13 1.77 -80.43 -24.68
C PRO A 13 1.06 -81.80 -24.51
N MET A 14 -0.27 -81.82 -24.29
CA MET A 14 -1.21 -82.73 -24.98
C MET A 14 -2.70 -82.50 -24.61
N HIS A 15 -3.52 -82.32 -25.65
CA HIS A 15 -4.98 -82.55 -25.74
C HIS A 15 -5.39 -83.92 -25.16
N HIS A 16 -6.63 -84.31 -24.79
CA HIS A 16 -8.05 -83.99 -25.02
C HIS A 16 -8.75 -84.69 -23.80
N ASP A 17 -9.81 -84.26 -23.13
CA ASP A 17 -11.21 -84.22 -23.58
C ASP A 17 -12.12 -83.82 -22.39
N LYS A 18 -13.16 -83.03 -22.72
CA LYS A 18 -14.54 -82.97 -22.20
C LYS A 18 -14.85 -83.44 -20.76
N GLU A 19 -15.48 -82.58 -19.97
CA GLU A 19 -16.94 -82.62 -19.77
C GLU A 19 -17.47 -81.44 -18.93
N ASN A 20 -18.70 -81.06 -19.25
CA ASN A 20 -19.49 -79.98 -18.65
C ASN A 20 -19.70 -80.13 -17.14
N SER A 21 -19.55 -79.03 -16.42
CA SER A 21 -20.48 -78.70 -15.32
C SER A 21 -20.48 -77.17 -15.10
N ASP A 22 -21.20 -76.49 -15.98
CA ASP A 22 -21.85 -75.23 -15.61
C ASP A 22 -22.91 -75.53 -14.53
N ASP A 23 -23.19 -74.51 -13.70
CA ASP A 23 -24.37 -74.38 -12.83
C ASP A 23 -24.32 -74.79 -11.35
N SER A 24 -23.28 -74.42 -10.59
CA SER A 24 -23.43 -74.39 -9.12
C SER A 24 -22.61 -73.35 -8.34
N GLU A 25 -22.14 -72.26 -8.94
CA GLU A 25 -21.48 -71.17 -8.20
C GLU A 25 -21.90 -69.76 -8.68
N LYS A 26 -23.20 -69.53 -8.79
CA LYS A 26 -23.75 -68.16 -8.75
C LYS A 26 -24.63 -68.04 -7.53
N ASN A 27 -24.07 -67.65 -6.39
CA ASN A 27 -24.73 -66.87 -5.32
C ASN A 27 -23.90 -66.85 -4.02
N LEU A 28 -22.62 -66.49 -4.11
CA LEU A 28 -21.90 -65.92 -2.96
C LEU A 28 -21.71 -64.44 -3.29
N LYS A 29 -22.57 -63.60 -2.72
CA LYS A 29 -22.32 -62.16 -2.64
C LYS A 29 -21.06 -61.97 -1.81
N ASP A 30 -19.94 -61.90 -2.49
CA ASP A 30 -18.65 -61.58 -1.91
C ASP A 30 -18.73 -60.14 -1.38
N ASN A 31 -18.79 -60.01 -0.05
CA ASN A 31 -18.75 -58.74 0.67
C ASN A 31 -17.30 -58.23 0.81
N SER A 32 -16.40 -58.66 -0.08
CA SER A 32 -15.05 -58.13 -0.15
C SER A 32 -15.09 -56.69 -0.74
N PRO A 33 -14.34 -55.74 -0.16
CA PRO A 33 -14.30 -54.38 -0.70
C PRO A 33 -13.83 -54.44 -2.16
N PRO A 34 -14.45 -53.68 -3.08
CA PRO A 34 -14.15 -53.76 -4.50
C PRO A 34 -12.66 -53.56 -4.74
N SER A 35 -12.05 -54.48 -5.52
CA SER A 35 -10.63 -54.42 -5.82
C SER A 35 -10.31 -53.15 -6.63
N PRO A 36 -9.18 -52.47 -6.37
CA PRO A 36 -8.77 -51.31 -7.16
C PRO A 36 -8.61 -51.69 -8.63
N VAL A 37 -9.34 -51.01 -9.50
CA VAL A 37 -9.27 -51.20 -10.95
C VAL A 37 -8.53 -50.04 -11.63
N GLY A 38 -7.93 -50.31 -12.79
CA GLY A 38 -7.27 -49.26 -13.58
C GLY A 38 -8.26 -48.17 -14.03
N TYR A 39 -7.77 -46.94 -14.23
CA TYR A 39 -8.58 -45.76 -14.59
C TYR A 39 -9.51 -46.00 -15.78
N PHE A 40 -9.07 -46.78 -16.77
CA PHE A 40 -9.82 -47.05 -17.98
C PHE A 40 -10.90 -48.13 -17.87
N HIS A 41 -11.01 -48.80 -16.73
CA HIS A 41 -11.99 -49.86 -16.50
C HIS A 41 -13.43 -49.39 -16.77
N SER A 42 -14.24 -50.26 -17.39
CA SER A 42 -15.62 -49.97 -17.80
C SER A 42 -16.50 -49.58 -16.61
N GLY A 43 -16.28 -50.19 -15.44
CA GLY A 43 -16.95 -49.86 -14.19
C GLY A 43 -16.74 -48.42 -13.69
N LEU A 44 -15.66 -47.75 -14.11
CA LEU A 44 -15.39 -46.34 -13.75
C LEU A 44 -15.91 -45.34 -14.80
N LYS A 45 -16.58 -45.77 -15.87
CA LYS A 45 -17.01 -44.86 -16.95
C LYS A 45 -17.96 -43.75 -16.46
N ALA A 46 -18.91 -44.10 -15.59
CA ALA A 46 -19.85 -43.14 -15.00
C ALA A 46 -19.13 -42.17 -14.05
N VAL A 47 -18.30 -42.71 -13.15
CA VAL A 47 -17.51 -41.92 -12.18
C VAL A 47 -16.55 -40.96 -12.89
N ARG A 48 -15.84 -41.42 -13.93
CA ARG A 48 -14.95 -40.57 -14.74
C ARG A 48 -15.69 -39.40 -15.38
N ARG A 49 -16.88 -39.64 -15.92
CA ARG A 49 -17.70 -38.56 -16.51
C ARG A 49 -18.11 -37.54 -15.45
N GLU A 50 -18.50 -38.00 -14.27
CA GLU A 50 -18.84 -37.12 -13.15
C GLU A 50 -17.65 -36.30 -12.69
N VAL A 51 -16.48 -36.95 -12.47
CA VAL A 51 -15.22 -36.28 -12.10
C VAL A 51 -14.84 -35.24 -13.14
N TYR A 52 -14.88 -35.58 -14.44
CA TYR A 52 -14.53 -34.64 -15.51
C TYR A 52 -15.50 -33.44 -15.55
N ARG A 53 -16.81 -33.68 -15.40
CA ARG A 53 -17.81 -32.61 -15.35
C ARG A 53 -17.59 -31.69 -14.15
N LYS A 54 -17.38 -32.25 -12.96
CA LYS A 54 -17.12 -31.49 -11.73
C LYS A 54 -15.81 -30.72 -11.83
N TRP A 55 -14.76 -31.34 -12.37
CA TRP A 55 -13.47 -30.68 -12.59
C TRP A 55 -13.59 -29.50 -13.56
N ILE A 56 -14.26 -29.65 -14.72
CA ILE A 56 -14.48 -28.53 -15.65
C ILE A 56 -15.27 -27.42 -14.97
N LEU A 57 -16.40 -27.76 -14.32
CA LEU A 57 -17.25 -26.78 -13.66
C LEU A 57 -16.47 -25.99 -12.60
N THR A 58 -15.74 -26.69 -11.73
CA THR A 58 -14.92 -26.06 -10.69
C THR A 58 -13.83 -25.19 -11.30
N THR A 59 -13.12 -25.67 -12.33
CA THR A 59 -12.07 -24.88 -13.02
C THR A 59 -12.65 -23.61 -13.65
N VAL A 60 -13.77 -23.69 -14.37
CA VAL A 60 -14.40 -22.51 -15.00
C VAL A 60 -14.88 -21.50 -13.95
N VAL A 61 -15.45 -21.96 -12.84
CA VAL A 61 -15.86 -21.09 -11.73
C VAL A 61 -14.64 -20.39 -11.11
N LEU A 62 -13.56 -21.13 -10.86
CA LEU A 62 -12.32 -20.56 -10.32
C LEU A 62 -11.67 -19.57 -11.30
N MET A 63 -11.61 -19.88 -12.59
CA MET A 63 -11.09 -18.97 -13.61
C MET A 63 -11.90 -17.67 -13.67
N THR A 64 -13.23 -17.77 -13.67
CA THR A 64 -14.12 -16.60 -13.68
C THR A 64 -13.93 -15.75 -12.41
N PHE A 65 -13.84 -16.41 -11.25
CA PHE A 65 -13.60 -15.74 -9.98
C PHE A 65 -12.24 -15.03 -9.95
N ILE A 66 -11.18 -15.71 -10.38
CA ILE A 66 -9.83 -15.14 -10.44
C ILE A 66 -9.80 -13.93 -11.37
N MET A 67 -10.39 -14.01 -12.57
CA MET A 67 -10.45 -12.86 -13.47
C MET A 67 -11.22 -11.68 -12.87
N ALA A 68 -12.35 -11.95 -12.19
CA ALA A 68 -13.16 -10.91 -11.56
C ALA A 68 -12.41 -10.23 -10.40
N VAL A 69 -11.81 -11.00 -9.50
CA VAL A 69 -11.14 -10.45 -8.31
C VAL A 69 -9.77 -9.88 -8.64
N LEU A 70 -8.93 -10.58 -9.40
CA LEU A 70 -7.64 -10.03 -9.82
C LEU A 70 -7.83 -8.83 -10.75
N GLY A 71 -8.88 -8.79 -11.56
CA GLY A 71 -9.22 -7.61 -12.36
C GLY A 71 -9.33 -6.33 -11.52
N LEU A 72 -9.74 -6.42 -10.25
CA LEU A 72 -9.74 -5.27 -9.33
C LEU A 72 -8.33 -4.75 -9.05
N TYR A 73 -7.34 -5.62 -8.85
CA TYR A 73 -5.98 -5.17 -8.57
C TYR A 73 -5.31 -4.53 -9.78
N TRP A 74 -5.45 -5.15 -10.96
CA TRP A 74 -4.91 -4.57 -12.20
C TRP A 74 -5.64 -3.29 -12.60
N GLY A 75 -6.96 -3.23 -12.39
CA GLY A 75 -7.77 -2.05 -12.69
C GLY A 75 -7.41 -0.82 -11.86
N ALA A 76 -6.85 -1.00 -10.65
CA ALA A 76 -6.42 0.11 -9.80
C ALA A 76 -5.30 0.93 -10.46
N LEU A 77 -4.45 0.27 -11.25
CA LEU A 77 -3.31 0.89 -11.92
C LEU A 77 -3.60 1.33 -13.36
N LEU A 78 -4.76 0.98 -13.92
CA LEU A 78 -5.04 1.13 -15.35
C LEU A 78 -5.02 2.59 -15.85
N HIS A 79 -5.51 3.54 -15.03
CA HIS A 79 -5.61 4.96 -15.39
C HIS A 79 -4.63 5.85 -14.62
N VAL A 80 -3.57 5.27 -14.04
CA VAL A 80 -2.62 6.05 -13.22
C VAL A 80 -2.02 7.19 -14.04
N GLU A 81 -1.57 6.94 -15.27
CA GLU A 81 -1.00 7.97 -16.15
C GLU A 81 -2.00 9.11 -16.44
N GLU A 82 -3.25 8.77 -16.75
CA GLU A 82 -4.31 9.75 -17.03
C GLU A 82 -4.65 10.59 -15.78
N ASN A 83 -4.56 9.98 -14.60
CA ASN A 83 -4.86 10.60 -13.32
C ASN A 83 -3.66 11.28 -12.65
N LEU A 84 -2.46 11.33 -13.27
CA LEU A 84 -1.28 11.99 -12.68
C LEU A 84 -1.52 13.46 -12.35
N SER A 85 -2.46 14.11 -13.03
CA SER A 85 -2.89 15.48 -12.75
C SER A 85 -3.53 15.65 -11.37
N SER A 86 -4.00 14.56 -10.72
CA SER A 86 -4.48 14.56 -9.34
C SER A 86 -3.34 14.76 -8.31
N LEU A 87 -2.09 14.49 -8.69
CA LEU A 87 -0.91 14.73 -7.86
C LEU A 87 -0.54 16.21 -7.92
N VAL A 88 -1.22 17.00 -7.08
CA VAL A 88 -1.12 18.46 -7.13
C VAL A 88 0.19 18.97 -6.53
N ILE A 89 0.87 19.83 -7.30
CA ILE A 89 2.07 20.58 -6.92
C ILE A 89 1.73 22.07 -6.88
N ALA A 90 1.92 22.70 -5.72
CA ALA A 90 1.74 24.14 -5.58
C ALA A 90 2.96 24.88 -6.15
N VAL A 91 2.74 25.90 -6.99
CA VAL A 91 3.80 26.82 -7.43
C VAL A 91 3.50 28.17 -6.79
N VAL A 92 4.31 28.55 -5.79
CA VAL A 92 4.10 29.74 -4.96
C VAL A 92 5.18 30.78 -5.26
N ASP A 93 4.76 31.92 -5.79
CA ASP A 93 5.64 33.01 -6.16
C ASP A 93 5.68 34.10 -5.09
N PHE A 94 6.84 34.28 -4.44
CA PHE A 94 7.10 35.41 -3.54
C PHE A 94 8.02 36.46 -4.18
N ASP A 95 8.55 36.21 -5.39
CA ASP A 95 9.59 37.01 -6.03
C ASP A 95 9.15 38.46 -6.17
N GLY A 96 9.88 39.39 -5.54
CA GLY A 96 9.55 40.82 -5.56
C GLY A 96 8.22 41.20 -4.87
N LEU A 97 7.60 40.31 -4.10
CA LEU A 97 6.32 40.58 -3.40
C LEU A 97 6.46 40.75 -1.89
N THR A 98 7.55 40.25 -1.28
CA THR A 98 7.79 40.36 0.17
C THR A 98 8.90 41.37 0.47
N ALA A 99 8.73 42.15 1.55
CA ALA A 99 9.75 43.09 2.00
C ALA A 99 11.09 42.38 2.33
N PRO A 100 12.25 42.99 2.06
CA PRO A 100 12.48 44.32 1.48
C PRO A 100 12.40 44.39 -0.06
N PHE A 101 12.10 43.28 -0.75
CA PHE A 101 12.12 43.16 -2.22
C PHE A 101 10.83 43.64 -2.89
N ASN A 102 9.79 43.94 -2.12
CA ASN A 102 8.54 44.51 -2.63
C ASN A 102 8.63 46.00 -3.04
N GLN A 103 9.77 46.65 -2.78
CA GLN A 103 10.02 48.05 -3.13
C GLN A 103 10.89 48.21 -4.38
N THR A 104 11.50 47.14 -4.88
CA THR A 104 12.31 47.18 -6.10
C THR A 104 11.41 47.34 -7.32
N GLN A 105 11.53 48.44 -8.07
CA GLN A 105 10.86 48.68 -9.36
C GLN A 105 11.33 47.72 -10.49
N GLN A 106 12.02 46.64 -10.15
CA GLN A 106 12.56 45.66 -11.09
C GLN A 106 11.47 44.67 -11.49
N SER A 107 11.31 44.47 -12.80
CA SER A 107 10.43 43.42 -13.31
C SER A 107 10.96 42.05 -12.89
N THR A 108 10.12 41.25 -12.24
CA THR A 108 10.47 39.89 -11.83
C THR A 108 10.61 38.99 -13.06
N VAL A 109 11.70 38.24 -13.13
CA VAL A 109 12.01 37.35 -14.28
C VAL A 109 11.77 35.90 -13.90
N VAL A 110 12.12 35.51 -12.68
CA VAL A 110 12.04 34.12 -12.22
C VAL A 110 10.58 33.71 -12.03
N GLY A 111 9.84 34.41 -11.17
CA GLY A 111 8.42 34.13 -10.87
C GLY A 111 7.53 33.86 -12.10
N PRO A 112 7.40 34.83 -13.02
CA PRO A 112 6.57 34.67 -14.21
C PRO A 112 7.00 33.54 -15.16
N ALA A 113 8.31 33.29 -15.28
CA ALA A 113 8.84 32.24 -16.16
C ALA A 113 8.47 30.84 -15.65
N ILE A 114 8.58 30.59 -14.34
CA ILE A 114 8.19 29.31 -13.72
C ILE A 114 6.69 29.08 -13.89
N HIS A 115 5.88 30.10 -13.60
CA HIS A 115 4.43 30.03 -13.80
C HIS A 115 4.03 29.80 -15.26
N SER A 116 4.73 30.43 -16.21
CA SER A 116 4.47 30.23 -17.63
C SER A 116 4.75 28.78 -18.05
N LEU A 117 5.87 28.20 -17.61
CA LEU A 117 6.19 26.81 -17.93
C LEU A 117 5.21 25.83 -17.29
N ALA A 118 4.81 26.05 -16.03
CA ALA A 118 3.79 25.24 -15.36
C ALA A 118 2.48 25.22 -16.15
N ARG A 119 2.03 26.38 -16.64
CA ARG A 119 0.84 26.48 -17.51
C ARG A 119 1.02 25.74 -18.84
N THR A 120 2.16 25.88 -19.49
CA THR A 120 2.45 25.20 -20.77
C THR A 120 2.46 23.67 -20.61
N MET A 121 3.02 23.16 -19.50
CA MET A 121 3.04 21.73 -19.21
C MET A 121 1.63 21.17 -19.06
N VAL A 122 0.80 21.80 -18.23
CA VAL A 122 -0.60 21.39 -18.03
C VAL A 122 -1.41 21.50 -19.33
N ALA A 123 -1.13 22.51 -20.17
CA ALA A 123 -1.80 22.68 -21.46
C ALA A 123 -1.28 21.76 -22.59
N SER A 124 -0.22 20.98 -22.35
CA SER A 124 0.45 20.18 -23.39
C SER A 124 -0.37 18.98 -23.89
N GLY A 125 -1.41 18.58 -23.16
CA GLY A 125 -2.23 17.40 -23.46
C GLY A 125 -1.52 16.05 -23.20
N ARG A 126 -0.33 16.08 -22.59
CA ARG A 126 0.39 14.88 -22.13
C ARG A 126 0.08 14.62 -20.65
N PRO A 127 0.25 13.39 -20.17
CA PRO A 127 0.24 13.10 -18.73
C PRO A 127 1.26 13.97 -17.99
N THR A 128 0.79 14.84 -17.10
CA THR A 128 1.63 15.70 -16.25
C THR A 128 1.10 15.73 -14.82
N LEU A 129 1.95 16.13 -13.89
CA LEU A 129 1.52 16.50 -12.54
C LEU A 129 0.55 17.70 -12.60
N GLY A 130 -0.30 17.81 -11.57
CA GLY A 130 -1.24 18.93 -11.44
C GLY A 130 -0.55 20.17 -10.90
N TYR A 131 -0.08 21.08 -11.76
CA TYR A 131 0.50 22.35 -11.29
C TYR A 131 -0.58 23.40 -11.04
N ILE A 132 -0.70 23.87 -9.80
CA ILE A 132 -1.62 24.95 -9.43
C ILE A 132 -0.83 26.20 -9.06
N PRO A 133 -1.12 27.36 -9.69
CA PRO A 133 -0.57 28.63 -9.25
C PRO A 133 -1.22 29.01 -7.92
N SER A 134 -0.42 29.18 -6.88
CA SER A 134 -0.88 29.71 -5.59
C SER A 134 -0.19 31.05 -5.32
N PHE A 135 -0.92 31.99 -4.73
CA PHE A 135 -0.39 33.34 -4.50
C PHE A 135 0.28 33.43 -3.13
N ALA A 136 1.34 34.24 -3.02
CA ALA A 136 1.98 34.51 -1.73
C ALA A 136 0.97 35.03 -0.67
N SER A 137 -0.07 35.75 -1.10
CA SER A 137 -1.15 36.23 -0.23
C SER A 137 -1.92 35.11 0.46
N ASP A 138 -2.08 33.95 -0.20
CA ASP A 138 -2.79 32.78 0.36
C ASP A 138 -2.05 32.19 1.56
N PHE A 139 -0.76 32.52 1.68
CA PHE A 139 0.16 32.08 2.73
C PHE A 139 0.65 33.24 3.59
N ASN A 140 -0.07 34.37 3.63
CA ASN A 140 0.30 35.57 4.40
C ASN A 140 1.74 36.06 4.15
N TYR A 141 2.26 35.85 2.94
CA TYR A 141 3.63 36.17 2.56
C TYR A 141 4.71 35.43 3.39
N ASP A 142 4.36 34.31 4.02
CA ASP A 142 5.28 33.47 4.81
C ASP A 142 5.54 32.10 4.12
N PRO A 143 6.78 31.83 3.66
CA PRO A 143 7.17 30.53 3.11
C PRO A 143 6.98 29.34 4.07
N MET A 144 6.94 29.55 5.39
CA MET A 144 6.71 28.47 6.36
C MET A 144 5.28 27.95 6.31
N MET A 145 4.30 28.81 6.01
CA MET A 145 2.91 28.38 5.79
C MET A 145 2.79 27.47 4.55
N VAL A 146 3.67 27.62 3.55
CA VAL A 146 3.73 26.69 2.41
C VAL A 146 4.23 25.32 2.85
N ARG A 147 5.26 25.27 3.72
CA ARG A 147 5.75 24.01 4.29
C ARG A 147 4.67 23.33 5.13
N GLU A 148 3.93 24.08 5.92
CA GLU A 148 2.81 23.58 6.70
C GLU A 148 1.70 23.01 5.80
N ALA A 149 1.39 23.66 4.67
CA ALA A 149 0.41 23.14 3.72
C ALA A 149 0.84 21.80 3.09
N VAL A 150 2.13 21.63 2.79
CA VAL A 150 2.68 20.34 2.34
C VAL A 150 2.65 19.30 3.45
N TYR A 151 3.04 19.67 4.68
CA TYR A 151 2.94 18.80 5.87
C TYR A 151 1.52 18.26 6.07
N ASN A 152 0.52 19.14 5.93
CA ASN A 152 -0.90 18.81 6.09
C ASN A 152 -1.51 18.08 4.89
N ASN A 153 -0.71 17.59 3.94
CA ASN A 153 -1.13 16.87 2.74
C ASN A 153 -2.07 17.66 1.81
N LYS A 154 -2.09 19.01 1.87
CA LYS A 154 -2.86 19.82 0.90
C LYS A 154 -2.30 19.71 -0.51
N TYR A 155 -0.98 19.55 -0.61
CA TYR A 155 -0.24 19.36 -1.84
C TYR A 155 0.74 18.20 -1.68
N TRP A 156 1.11 17.55 -2.79
CA TRP A 156 2.15 16.51 -2.80
C TRP A 156 3.55 17.08 -2.67
N ALA A 157 3.77 18.24 -3.29
CA ALA A 157 4.94 19.07 -3.10
C ALA A 157 4.59 20.54 -3.37
N ALA A 158 5.51 21.43 -3.01
CA ALA A 158 5.43 22.84 -3.36
C ALA A 158 6.77 23.33 -3.93
N ILE A 159 6.69 24.10 -5.00
CA ILE A 159 7.77 24.91 -5.55
C ILE A 159 7.59 26.32 -5.00
N VAL A 160 8.51 26.75 -4.15
CA VAL A 160 8.53 28.10 -3.59
C VAL A 160 9.60 28.91 -4.29
N ILE A 161 9.20 30.02 -4.90
CA ILE A 161 10.10 30.98 -5.53
C ILE A 161 10.40 32.02 -4.44
N ASN A 162 11.67 32.12 -4.03
CA ASN A 162 12.03 32.97 -2.90
C ASN A 162 11.85 34.45 -3.22
N ALA A 163 11.54 35.25 -2.20
CA ALA A 163 11.23 36.67 -2.39
C ALA A 163 12.34 37.50 -3.04
N ASN A 164 13.59 37.06 -2.89
CA ASN A 164 14.77 37.70 -3.45
C ASN A 164 15.26 37.05 -4.75
N ALA A 165 14.52 36.14 -5.39
CA ALA A 165 15.04 35.34 -6.50
C ALA A 165 15.58 36.21 -7.66
N THR A 166 14.77 37.14 -8.18
CA THR A 166 15.21 38.07 -9.24
C THR A 166 16.16 39.13 -8.70
N ALA A 167 15.90 39.68 -7.51
CA ALA A 167 16.74 40.72 -6.92
C ALA A 167 18.17 40.26 -6.62
N ALA A 168 18.35 39.01 -6.17
CA ALA A 168 19.65 38.42 -5.90
C ALA A 168 20.43 38.16 -7.20
N LEU A 169 19.75 37.73 -8.28
CA LEU A 169 20.34 37.59 -9.61
C LEU A 169 20.84 38.93 -10.16
N GLU A 170 19.99 39.95 -10.10
CA GLU A 170 20.33 41.31 -10.52
C GLU A 170 21.50 41.86 -9.68
N ASN A 171 21.47 41.71 -8.37
CA ASN A 171 22.57 42.14 -7.50
C ASN A 171 23.88 41.41 -7.85
N ALA A 172 23.84 40.10 -8.07
CA ALA A 172 25.01 39.29 -8.40
C ALA A 172 25.69 39.76 -9.69
N VAL A 173 24.90 40.05 -10.72
CA VAL A 173 25.41 40.55 -12.01
C VAL A 173 25.88 42.01 -11.92
N ASN A 174 25.18 42.85 -11.15
CA ASN A 174 25.52 44.28 -11.05
C ASN A 174 26.75 44.54 -10.16
N THR A 175 27.03 43.69 -9.17
CA THR A 175 28.13 43.88 -8.22
C THR A 175 29.30 42.91 -8.41
N GLY A 176 29.09 41.80 -9.13
CA GLY A 176 30.09 40.74 -9.25
C GLY A 176 30.19 39.88 -7.98
N ASP A 177 29.08 39.69 -7.26
CA ASP A 177 29.01 38.88 -6.03
C ASP A 177 29.20 37.38 -6.30
N ALA A 178 30.42 36.89 -6.11
CA ALA A 178 30.77 35.48 -6.26
C ALA A 178 30.12 34.56 -5.20
N SER A 179 29.54 35.10 -4.13
CA SER A 179 28.84 34.32 -3.10
C SER A 179 27.42 33.91 -3.54
N TYR A 180 26.93 34.45 -4.66
CA TYR A 180 25.63 34.09 -5.21
C TYR A 180 25.52 32.58 -5.46
N SER A 181 24.47 31.99 -4.90
CA SER A 181 24.15 30.57 -5.05
C SER A 181 22.81 30.42 -5.81
N PRO A 182 22.81 29.77 -6.99
CA PRO A 182 21.58 29.49 -7.73
C PRO A 182 20.54 28.73 -6.90
N LEU A 183 20.98 27.83 -6.00
CA LEU A 183 20.09 27.02 -5.14
C LEU A 183 19.25 27.86 -4.16
N GLY A 184 19.64 29.12 -3.94
CA GLY A 184 18.89 30.07 -3.13
C GLY A 184 17.72 30.73 -3.86
N ALA A 185 17.52 30.50 -5.16
CA ALA A 185 16.43 31.12 -5.90
C ALA A 185 15.07 30.45 -5.64
N CYS A 186 15.04 29.12 -5.64
CA CYS A 186 13.81 28.33 -5.47
C CYS A 186 13.98 27.23 -4.42
N GLN A 187 12.87 26.78 -3.86
CA GLN A 187 12.79 25.64 -2.95
C GLN A 187 11.79 24.61 -3.48
N LEU A 188 12.12 23.33 -3.40
CA LEU A 188 11.19 22.22 -3.57
C LEU A 188 10.91 21.60 -2.19
N ILE A 189 9.68 21.70 -1.71
CA ILE A 189 9.25 21.18 -0.41
C ILE A 189 8.34 19.97 -0.64
N TYR A 190 8.59 18.86 0.04
CA TYR A 190 7.82 17.62 -0.15
C TYR A 190 7.89 16.68 1.05
N ASN A 191 7.01 15.67 1.07
CA ASN A 191 6.99 14.60 2.06
C ASN A 191 7.16 13.25 1.39
N GLN A 192 8.40 12.72 1.35
CA GLN A 192 8.64 11.42 0.71
C GLN A 192 7.91 10.28 1.44
N ALA A 193 7.87 10.31 2.78
CA ALA A 193 7.25 9.25 3.56
C ALA A 193 5.71 9.19 3.45
N ARG A 194 5.05 10.19 2.82
CA ARG A 194 3.61 10.16 2.51
C ARG A 194 3.27 8.91 1.68
N ASP A 195 4.03 8.72 0.61
CA ASP A 195 4.03 7.50 -0.20
C ASP A 195 5.34 7.45 -0.99
N GLN A 196 6.29 6.62 -0.53
CA GLN A 196 7.62 6.55 -1.12
C GLN A 196 7.57 6.07 -2.58
N THR A 197 6.75 5.06 -2.87
CA THR A 197 6.65 4.47 -4.21
C THR A 197 6.13 5.48 -5.21
N THR A 198 5.07 6.22 -4.86
CA THR A 198 4.50 7.26 -5.74
C THR A 198 5.47 8.41 -5.96
N TRP A 199 6.16 8.83 -4.89
CA TRP A 199 7.17 9.87 -5.00
C TRP A 199 8.30 9.47 -5.94
N ASP A 200 8.93 8.31 -5.69
CA ASP A 200 10.11 7.85 -6.42
C ASP A 200 9.78 7.46 -7.88
N SER A 201 8.60 6.87 -8.14
CA SER A 201 8.22 6.37 -9.47
C SER A 201 7.50 7.38 -10.37
N TYR A 202 6.75 8.35 -9.82
CA TYR A 202 5.94 9.26 -10.62
C TYR A 202 6.30 10.73 -10.38
N ILE A 203 6.29 11.19 -9.13
CA ILE A 203 6.39 12.63 -8.83
C ILE A 203 7.81 13.16 -9.07
N TYR A 204 8.83 12.52 -8.51
CA TYR A 204 10.21 13.00 -8.59
C TYR A 204 10.76 13.02 -10.02
N PRO A 205 10.60 11.98 -10.87
CA PRO A 205 11.07 12.03 -12.24
C PRO A 205 10.48 13.20 -13.04
N MET A 206 9.16 13.44 -12.92
CA MET A 206 8.48 14.54 -13.61
C MET A 206 8.87 15.91 -13.05
N LEU A 207 9.03 16.04 -11.73
CA LEU A 207 9.54 17.27 -11.12
C LEU A 207 10.99 17.55 -11.50
N SER A 208 11.84 16.53 -11.61
CA SER A 208 13.24 16.67 -12.03
C SER A 208 13.33 17.18 -13.48
N GLU A 209 12.49 16.66 -14.37
CA GLU A 209 12.35 17.19 -15.73
C GLU A 209 11.87 18.65 -15.72
N PHE A 210 10.82 18.95 -14.95
CA PHE A 210 10.31 20.31 -14.80
C PHE A 210 11.40 21.28 -14.30
N ILE A 211 12.15 20.90 -13.26
CA ILE A 211 13.24 21.71 -12.69
C ILE A 211 14.32 21.96 -13.75
N THR A 212 14.69 20.92 -14.51
CA THR A 212 15.71 21.02 -15.57
C THR A 212 15.26 21.97 -16.68
N GLN A 213 14.03 21.81 -17.17
CA GLN A 213 13.46 22.67 -18.21
C GLN A 213 13.30 24.11 -17.72
N THR A 214 12.84 24.31 -16.48
CA THR A 214 12.67 25.63 -15.89
C THR A 214 14.01 26.35 -15.77
N THR A 215 15.02 25.66 -15.25
CA THR A 215 16.37 26.21 -15.07
C THR A 215 16.98 26.62 -16.41
N SER A 216 16.83 25.77 -17.44
CA SER A 216 17.30 26.06 -18.80
C SER A 216 16.56 27.25 -19.44
N SER A 217 15.23 27.31 -19.30
CA SER A 217 14.42 28.40 -19.87
C SER A 217 14.71 29.74 -19.21
N VAL A 218 14.73 29.77 -17.87
CA VAL A 218 15.05 30.99 -17.10
C VAL A 218 16.48 31.43 -17.37
N GLY A 219 17.45 30.51 -17.31
CA GLY A 219 18.85 30.80 -17.61
C GLY A 219 19.05 31.34 -19.02
N SER A 220 18.33 30.81 -20.02
CA SER A 220 18.38 31.31 -21.40
C SER A 220 17.78 32.71 -21.54
N GLN A 221 16.62 32.98 -20.92
CA GLN A 221 15.97 34.29 -20.96
C GLN A 221 16.82 35.35 -20.23
N TRP A 222 17.23 35.04 -19.01
CA TRP A 222 18.06 35.89 -18.18
C TRP A 222 19.43 36.13 -18.80
N GLY A 223 20.10 35.07 -19.26
CA GLY A 223 21.40 35.16 -19.92
C GLY A 223 21.37 36.07 -21.14
N ARG A 224 20.33 36.00 -21.97
CA ARG A 224 20.15 36.95 -23.10
C ARG A 224 20.05 38.40 -22.63
N GLN A 225 19.25 38.68 -21.60
CA GLN A 225 19.10 40.04 -21.05
C GLN A 225 20.42 40.57 -20.50
N VAL A 226 21.13 39.77 -19.71
CA VAL A 226 22.42 40.13 -19.12
C VAL A 226 23.49 40.35 -20.18
N LEU A 227 23.60 39.45 -21.15
CA LEU A 227 24.57 39.57 -22.25
C LEU A 227 24.28 40.81 -23.11
N GLN A 228 23.01 41.13 -23.37
CA GLN A 228 22.62 42.37 -24.04
C GLN A 228 23.09 43.60 -23.25
N ARG A 229 22.85 43.65 -21.93
CA ARG A 229 23.33 44.76 -21.08
C ARG A 229 24.87 44.85 -21.05
N ALA A 230 25.56 43.71 -21.07
CA ALA A 230 27.02 43.63 -21.10
C ALA A 230 27.63 44.16 -22.42
N THR A 231 26.86 44.26 -23.51
CA THR A 231 27.34 44.89 -24.75
C THR A 231 27.56 46.40 -24.59
N THR A 232 26.75 47.05 -23.74
CA THR A 232 26.78 48.51 -23.53
C THR A 232 27.45 48.91 -22.21
N ASN A 233 27.53 48.01 -21.22
CA ASN A 233 28.06 48.29 -19.89
C ASN A 233 29.29 47.41 -19.60
N THR A 234 30.47 48.03 -19.56
CA THR A 234 31.75 47.34 -19.32
C THR A 234 31.86 46.75 -17.91
N THR A 235 31.25 47.39 -16.91
CA THR A 235 31.22 46.89 -15.52
C THR A 235 30.43 45.58 -15.42
N ILE A 236 29.25 45.51 -16.04
CA ILE A 236 28.47 44.26 -16.09
C ILE A 236 29.27 43.16 -16.79
N ARG A 237 29.96 43.48 -17.90
CA ARG A 237 30.80 42.52 -18.63
C ARG A 237 31.93 41.93 -17.78
N GLU A 238 32.54 42.73 -16.90
CA GLU A 238 33.56 42.25 -15.97
C GLU A 238 32.96 41.46 -14.81
N ASN A 239 31.81 41.89 -14.29
CA ASN A 239 31.14 41.24 -13.17
C ASN A 239 30.60 39.85 -13.53
N ILE A 240 30.02 39.66 -14.71
CA ILE A 240 29.54 38.34 -15.15
C ILE A 240 30.66 37.32 -15.31
N ALA A 241 31.88 37.77 -15.63
CA ALA A 241 33.05 36.90 -15.67
C ALA A 241 33.47 36.44 -14.28
N ARG A 242 33.16 37.21 -13.23
CA ARG A 242 33.39 36.86 -11.82
C ARG A 242 32.28 35.97 -11.24
N VAL A 243 31.07 36.04 -11.80
CA VAL A 243 29.88 35.33 -11.31
C VAL A 243 29.20 34.53 -12.42
N PRO A 244 29.91 33.57 -13.06
CA PRO A 244 29.36 32.80 -14.18
C PRO A 244 28.09 32.03 -13.80
N GLN A 245 27.97 31.59 -12.54
CA GLN A 245 26.81 30.86 -12.03
C GLN A 245 25.52 31.69 -12.01
N ALA A 246 25.61 33.03 -11.92
CA ALA A 246 24.46 33.92 -12.01
C ALA A 246 23.96 34.08 -13.46
N VAL A 247 24.74 33.67 -14.46
CA VAL A 247 24.33 33.66 -15.88
C VAL A 247 23.83 32.28 -16.29
N SER A 248 24.56 31.22 -15.94
CA SER A 248 24.19 29.83 -16.21
C SER A 248 24.62 28.94 -15.04
N PRO A 249 23.71 28.24 -14.34
CA PRO A 249 22.30 28.04 -14.66
C PRO A 249 21.35 29.20 -14.30
N ALA A 250 21.88 30.30 -13.75
CA ALA A 250 21.12 31.41 -13.14
C ALA A 250 20.37 30.97 -11.88
N ILE A 251 19.35 30.11 -11.99
CA ILE A 251 18.55 29.64 -10.86
C ILE A 251 18.84 28.17 -10.53
N GLY A 252 18.40 27.76 -9.35
CA GLY A 252 18.46 26.39 -8.86
C GLY A 252 17.44 26.17 -7.75
N TYR A 253 17.30 24.90 -7.34
CA TYR A 253 16.28 24.47 -6.39
C TYR A 253 16.92 23.79 -5.19
N SER A 254 16.72 24.35 -4.01
CA SER A 254 17.01 23.69 -2.75
C SER A 254 15.89 22.70 -2.41
N MET A 255 16.23 21.47 -2.05
CA MET A 255 15.25 20.42 -1.77
C MET A 255 15.06 20.24 -0.25
N TYR A 256 13.81 20.33 0.21
CA TYR A 256 13.43 20.17 1.61
C TYR A 256 12.39 19.04 1.73
N ASN A 257 12.88 17.84 2.02
CA ASN A 257 12.05 16.70 2.36
C ASN A 257 11.65 16.78 3.84
N LEU A 258 10.42 17.21 4.16
CA LEU A 258 10.06 17.41 5.57
C LEU A 258 10.06 16.08 6.33
N ARG A 259 9.66 14.99 5.68
CA ARG A 259 9.61 13.64 6.24
C ARG A 259 10.24 12.62 5.28
N PRO A 260 11.57 12.38 5.38
CA PRO A 260 12.24 11.37 4.57
C PRO A 260 11.85 9.95 4.94
N PHE A 261 11.78 9.07 3.93
CA PHE A 261 11.53 7.65 4.15
C PHE A 261 12.83 6.93 4.49
N PHE A 262 13.15 6.85 5.78
CA PHE A 262 14.33 6.15 6.28
C PHE A 262 14.09 5.69 7.72
N PRO A 263 14.55 4.49 8.13
CA PRO A 263 15.33 3.53 7.35
C PRO A 263 14.47 2.60 6.48
N TYR A 264 15.05 2.04 5.42
CA TYR A 264 14.32 1.27 4.39
C TYR A 264 13.74 -0.07 4.89
N GLN A 265 14.21 -0.58 6.04
CA GLN A 265 13.64 -1.78 6.66
C GLN A 265 12.19 -1.58 7.16
N ILE A 266 11.68 -0.34 7.16
CA ILE A 266 10.27 -0.04 7.48
C ILE A 266 9.33 -0.48 6.37
N THR A 267 9.79 -0.62 5.12
CA THR A 267 8.96 -0.95 3.96
C THR A 267 7.95 -2.09 4.20
N PRO A 268 8.31 -3.25 4.77
CA PRO A 268 7.35 -4.31 5.05
C PRO A 268 6.20 -3.87 5.96
N THR A 269 6.47 -2.96 6.90
CA THR A 269 5.49 -2.47 7.89
C THR A 269 4.43 -1.56 7.26
N VAL A 270 4.70 -0.96 6.10
CA VAL A 270 3.81 -0.02 5.39
C VAL A 270 3.35 -0.54 4.02
N THR A 271 3.70 -1.78 3.66
CA THR A 271 3.37 -2.42 2.37
C THR A 271 2.87 -3.86 2.58
N VAL A 272 3.48 -4.84 1.90
CA VAL A 272 3.10 -6.25 1.82
C VAL A 272 3.06 -6.92 3.18
N GLY A 273 3.88 -6.48 4.15
CA GLY A 273 3.87 -7.06 5.49
C GLY A 273 2.53 -6.91 6.19
N LEU A 274 1.68 -5.93 5.83
CA LEU A 274 0.35 -5.78 6.41
C LEU A 274 -0.66 -6.82 5.88
N ILE A 275 -0.38 -7.48 4.75
CA ILE A 275 -1.17 -8.63 4.29
C ILE A 275 -1.06 -9.78 5.29
N TYR A 276 0.08 -9.91 5.96
CA TYR A 276 0.24 -10.92 7.00
C TYR A 276 -0.72 -10.71 8.18
N LEU A 277 -1.14 -9.47 8.49
CA LEU A 277 -2.19 -9.25 9.49
C LEU A 277 -3.51 -9.92 9.08
N ILE A 278 -3.91 -9.79 7.81
CA ILE A 278 -5.11 -10.45 7.27
C ILE A 278 -4.94 -11.97 7.32
N ILE A 279 -3.81 -12.49 6.83
CA ILE A 279 -3.56 -13.93 6.74
C ILE A 279 -3.50 -14.59 8.13
N LEU A 280 -2.78 -13.98 9.08
CA LEU A 280 -2.68 -14.49 10.45
C LEU A 280 -4.05 -14.47 11.15
N SER A 281 -4.81 -13.39 10.96
CA SER A 281 -6.16 -13.28 11.51
C SER A 281 -7.18 -14.23 10.87
N PHE A 282 -6.98 -14.60 9.60
CA PHE A 282 -7.80 -15.60 8.94
C PHE A 282 -7.52 -17.02 9.45
N PHE A 283 -6.23 -17.40 9.53
CA PHE A 283 -5.86 -18.74 9.97
C PHE A 283 -6.13 -18.99 11.46
N SER A 284 -6.26 -17.94 12.29
CA SER A 284 -6.65 -18.10 13.70
C SER A 284 -7.95 -18.88 13.83
N PHE A 285 -8.96 -18.60 13.01
CA PHE A 285 -10.23 -19.33 13.02
C PHE A 285 -10.01 -20.84 12.84
N SER A 286 -9.26 -21.23 11.81
CA SER A 286 -8.98 -22.63 11.50
C SER A 286 -8.18 -23.34 12.60
N PHE A 287 -7.23 -22.65 13.24
CA PHE A 287 -6.44 -23.22 14.33
C PHE A 287 -7.24 -23.37 15.63
N TYR A 288 -8.07 -22.39 15.97
CA TYR A 288 -8.79 -22.37 17.24
C TYR A 288 -10.16 -23.05 17.19
N LEU A 289 -10.78 -23.20 16.02
CA LEU A 289 -12.08 -23.86 15.90
C LEU A 289 -12.07 -25.30 16.47
N PRO A 290 -11.10 -26.18 16.16
CA PRO A 290 -11.02 -27.50 16.77
C PRO A 290 -10.91 -27.45 18.31
N VAL A 291 -10.19 -26.46 18.84
CA VAL A 291 -10.04 -26.26 20.29
C VAL A 291 -11.40 -25.94 20.93
N TYR A 292 -12.15 -24.99 20.38
CA TYR A 292 -13.47 -24.63 20.91
C TYR A 292 -14.52 -25.72 20.71
N THR A 293 -14.42 -26.52 19.64
CA THR A 293 -15.38 -27.63 19.43
C THR A 293 -15.27 -28.73 20.49
N LYS A 294 -14.13 -28.85 21.19
CA LYS A 294 -14.02 -29.78 22.33
C LYS A 294 -15.03 -29.44 23.42
N LEU A 295 -15.31 -28.16 23.68
CA LEU A 295 -16.30 -27.72 24.69
C LEU A 295 -17.75 -28.10 24.34
N ILE A 296 -18.01 -28.51 23.09
CA ILE A 296 -19.34 -28.85 22.58
C ILE A 296 -19.50 -30.37 22.43
N LYS A 297 -18.42 -31.08 22.05
CA LYS A 297 -18.46 -32.53 21.87
C LYS A 297 -18.47 -33.21 23.26
N PRO A 298 -19.44 -34.09 23.55
CA PRO A 298 -19.52 -34.79 24.84
C PRO A 298 -18.45 -35.89 24.91
N GLN A 299 -17.19 -35.50 25.16
CA GLN A 299 -16.06 -36.41 25.37
C GLN A 299 -15.66 -36.36 26.84
N GLY A 300 -16.46 -36.98 27.70
CA GLY A 300 -16.18 -37.05 29.15
C GLY A 300 -16.58 -35.79 29.95
N HIS A 301 -17.26 -34.83 29.33
CA HIS A 301 -17.86 -33.66 30.01
C HIS A 301 -19.19 -33.26 29.36
N PRO A 302 -20.11 -32.58 30.08
CA PRO A 302 -21.33 -32.05 29.49
C PRO A 302 -21.02 -30.93 28.48
N PRO A 303 -21.87 -30.74 27.44
CA PRO A 303 -21.67 -29.69 26.45
C PRO A 303 -21.93 -28.29 27.03
N LEU A 304 -21.13 -27.31 26.61
CA LEU A 304 -21.27 -25.92 27.04
C LEU A 304 -22.54 -25.26 26.48
N LYS A 305 -23.17 -24.37 27.27
CA LYS A 305 -24.33 -23.58 26.80
C LYS A 305 -23.93 -22.69 25.61
N PHE A 306 -24.83 -22.53 24.64
CA PHE A 306 -24.54 -21.80 23.40
C PHE A 306 -24.06 -20.35 23.62
N TRP A 307 -24.72 -19.56 24.46
CA TRP A 307 -24.31 -18.18 24.73
C TRP A 307 -22.92 -18.10 25.40
N GLN A 308 -22.62 -19.04 26.30
CA GLN A 308 -21.29 -19.14 26.93
C GLN A 308 -20.21 -19.54 25.91
N MET A 309 -20.54 -20.43 24.98
CA MET A 309 -19.65 -20.79 23.87
C MET A 309 -19.37 -19.59 22.95
N VAL A 310 -20.39 -18.81 22.58
CA VAL A 310 -20.19 -17.58 21.78
C VAL A 310 -19.26 -16.60 22.52
N PHE A 311 -19.50 -16.38 23.82
CA PHE A 311 -18.68 -15.50 24.65
C PHE A 311 -17.22 -15.97 24.76
N VAL A 312 -17.01 -17.25 25.09
CA VAL A 312 -15.66 -17.85 25.21
C VAL A 312 -14.91 -17.77 23.88
N ARG A 313 -15.58 -18.05 22.76
CA ARG A 313 -14.97 -17.92 21.43
C ARG A 313 -14.57 -16.47 21.16
N TYR A 314 -15.49 -15.52 21.35
CA TYR A 314 -15.21 -14.12 21.11
C TYR A 314 -14.02 -13.61 21.94
N ILE A 315 -14.03 -13.83 23.26
CA ILE A 315 -12.92 -13.42 24.14
C ILE A 315 -11.61 -14.12 23.76
N GLY A 316 -11.67 -15.41 23.41
CA GLY A 316 -10.49 -16.15 22.98
C GLY A 316 -9.89 -15.61 21.67
N ILE A 317 -10.72 -15.23 20.70
CA ILE A 317 -10.28 -14.58 19.45
C ILE A 317 -9.67 -13.21 19.74
N GLN A 318 -10.29 -12.40 20.61
CA GLN A 318 -9.72 -11.12 21.01
C GLN A 318 -8.36 -11.28 21.69
N GLY A 319 -8.22 -12.26 22.58
CA GLY A 319 -6.95 -12.59 23.21
C GLY A 319 -5.89 -13.06 22.21
N ALA A 320 -6.29 -13.88 21.23
CA ALA A 320 -5.40 -14.32 20.15
C ALA A 320 -4.93 -13.13 19.30
N TYR A 321 -5.84 -12.23 18.87
CA TYR A 321 -5.49 -11.03 18.12
C TYR A 321 -4.57 -10.09 18.89
N LEU A 322 -4.79 -9.93 20.20
CA LEU A 322 -3.91 -9.12 21.04
C LEU A 322 -2.47 -9.67 21.05
N MET A 323 -2.31 -10.98 21.20
CA MET A 323 -0.99 -11.62 21.25
C MET A 323 -0.32 -11.71 19.88
N LEU A 324 -1.09 -12.04 18.83
CA LEU A 324 -0.57 -12.14 17.46
C LEU A 324 -0.17 -10.76 16.91
N SER A 325 -0.96 -9.72 17.17
CA SER A 325 -0.60 -8.33 16.81
C SER A 325 0.64 -7.85 17.57
N LEU A 326 0.83 -8.28 18.82
CA LEU A 326 2.05 -7.97 19.58
C LEU A 326 3.26 -8.65 18.93
N ALA A 327 3.18 -9.96 18.68
CA ALA A 327 4.23 -10.71 18.01
C ALA A 327 4.59 -10.09 16.65
N TYR A 328 3.58 -9.72 15.85
CA TYR A 328 3.77 -9.02 14.59
C TYR A 328 4.50 -7.67 14.78
N SER A 329 4.05 -6.85 15.74
CA SER A 329 4.65 -5.52 16.00
C SER A 329 6.08 -5.63 16.51
N LEU A 330 6.40 -6.68 17.28
CA LEU A 330 7.74 -6.97 17.76
C LEU A 330 8.72 -7.32 16.64
N VAL A 331 8.26 -7.80 15.47
CA VAL A 331 9.14 -8.04 14.33
C VAL A 331 9.77 -6.73 13.88
N SER A 332 8.99 -5.67 13.65
CA SER A 332 9.53 -4.37 13.26
C SER A 332 10.51 -3.82 14.31
N LEU A 333 10.22 -4.02 15.60
CA LEU A 333 11.12 -3.65 16.69
C LEU A 333 12.43 -4.46 16.66
N ALA A 334 12.35 -5.78 16.44
CA ALA A 334 13.51 -6.67 16.36
C ALA A 334 14.43 -6.34 15.17
N PHE A 335 13.85 -5.84 14.08
CA PHE A 335 14.59 -5.34 12.91
C PHE A 335 14.96 -3.85 13.02
N GLN A 336 15.09 -3.34 14.26
CA GLN A 336 15.66 -2.04 14.58
C GLN A 336 14.91 -0.83 14.00
N VAL A 337 13.61 -0.96 13.74
CA VAL A 337 12.77 0.21 13.48
C VAL A 337 12.70 1.07 14.74
N ASN A 338 12.85 2.38 14.58
CA ASN A 338 12.79 3.29 15.71
C ASN A 338 11.34 3.52 16.14
N PHE A 339 11.07 3.29 17.42
CA PHE A 339 9.78 3.53 18.07
C PHE A 339 9.88 4.37 19.35
N SER A 340 11.08 4.80 19.75
CA SER A 340 11.30 5.44 21.05
C SER A 340 12.12 6.72 21.00
N ARG A 341 13.04 6.85 20.05
CA ARG A 341 13.93 8.02 19.95
C ARG A 341 13.30 9.10 19.09
N ASN A 342 13.03 10.26 19.68
CA ASN A 342 12.53 11.41 18.92
C ASN A 342 13.58 11.94 17.93
N ASN A 343 13.10 12.53 16.85
CA ASN A 343 13.96 13.32 15.97
C ASN A 343 14.39 14.61 16.68
N ALA A 344 15.58 15.13 16.35
CA ALA A 344 16.03 16.42 16.87
C ALA A 344 15.11 17.58 16.41
N ASN A 345 14.54 17.45 15.21
CA ASN A 345 13.57 18.40 14.68
C ASN A 345 12.17 17.77 14.78
N SER A 346 11.32 18.35 15.63
CA SER A 346 9.94 17.89 15.84
C SER A 346 8.88 18.84 15.28
N GLY A 347 9.28 19.95 14.64
CA GLY A 347 8.34 20.87 14.02
C GLY A 347 7.74 20.30 12.73
N ASP A 348 6.45 20.58 12.50
CA ASP A 348 5.71 20.19 11.28
C ASP A 348 6.37 20.77 10.01
N THR A 349 6.92 21.97 10.10
CA THR A 349 7.57 22.68 8.98
C THR A 349 9.08 22.46 8.87
N GLN A 350 9.67 21.72 9.82
CA GLN A 350 11.10 21.44 9.86
C GLN A 350 11.43 20.13 9.15
N VAL A 351 12.59 20.09 8.52
CA VAL A 351 13.11 18.86 7.90
C VAL A 351 13.56 17.89 8.99
N ALA A 352 12.97 16.69 9.02
CA ALA A 352 13.40 15.62 9.89
C ALA A 352 14.82 15.15 9.51
N ILE A 353 15.67 14.98 10.51
CA ILE A 353 17.05 14.54 10.31
C ILE A 353 17.08 13.01 10.21
N THR A 354 17.57 12.47 9.09
CA THR A 354 17.75 11.04 8.88
C THR A 354 19.19 10.73 8.48
N GLY A 355 19.71 9.56 8.90
CA GLY A 355 21.13 9.20 8.72
C GLY A 355 22.01 9.65 9.88
N MET A 356 23.31 9.30 9.84
CA MET A 356 24.30 9.64 10.90
C MET A 356 23.84 9.20 12.32
N GLY A 357 23.20 8.04 12.42
CA GLY A 357 22.66 7.51 13.68
C GLY A 357 21.23 7.96 14.02
N ASN A 358 20.61 8.80 13.19
CA ASN A 358 19.18 9.16 13.27
C ASN A 358 18.36 8.27 12.33
N LEU A 359 17.26 7.72 12.85
CA LEU A 359 16.35 6.81 12.13
C LEU A 359 15.06 7.57 11.73
N ASN A 360 13.93 6.89 11.62
CA ASN A 360 12.66 7.49 11.25
C ASN A 360 12.14 8.50 12.31
N PRO A 361 11.53 9.63 11.88
CA PRO A 361 10.92 10.61 12.76
C PRO A 361 9.57 10.11 13.29
N ILE A 362 9.55 9.57 14.51
CA ILE A 362 8.33 9.07 15.15
C ILE A 362 7.44 10.19 15.70
N LYS A 363 6.13 9.95 15.73
CA LYS A 363 5.13 10.97 16.13
C LYS A 363 4.97 11.16 17.65
N TYR A 364 5.05 10.09 18.44
CA TYR A 364 4.69 10.11 19.88
C TYR A 364 5.82 9.69 20.81
N GLY A 365 7.08 9.75 20.36
CA GLY A 365 8.21 9.27 21.15
C GLY A 365 8.02 7.84 21.62
N ALA A 366 8.35 7.55 22.88
CA ALA A 366 8.25 6.21 23.46
C ALA A 366 6.84 5.59 23.39
N ALA A 367 5.77 6.39 23.29
CA ALA A 367 4.40 5.89 23.14
C ALA A 367 4.09 5.38 21.72
N THR A 368 4.96 5.64 20.74
CA THR A 368 4.75 5.25 19.34
C THR A 368 4.62 3.73 19.18
N PHE A 369 5.44 2.94 19.90
CA PHE A 369 5.31 1.48 19.87
C PHE A 369 3.94 1.00 20.35
N LEU A 370 3.45 1.56 21.46
CA LEU A 370 2.16 1.18 22.03
C LEU A 370 1.02 1.56 21.08
N ALA A 371 1.06 2.75 20.48
CA ALA A 371 0.10 3.19 19.48
C ALA A 371 0.13 2.30 18.22
N PHE A 372 1.33 1.91 17.77
CA PHE A 372 1.51 1.01 16.63
C PHE A 372 0.98 -0.40 16.91
N TRP A 373 1.25 -0.94 18.10
CA TRP A 373 0.67 -2.23 18.50
C TRP A 373 -0.85 -2.14 18.62
N ALA A 374 -1.40 -1.09 19.23
CA ALA A 374 -2.84 -0.90 19.33
C ALA A 374 -3.48 -0.78 17.93
N LEU A 375 -2.84 -0.08 17.00
CA LEU A 375 -3.27 0.01 15.61
C LEU A 375 -3.33 -1.38 14.95
N ASN A 376 -2.27 -2.18 15.10
CA ASN A 376 -2.23 -3.54 14.54
C ASN A 376 -3.30 -4.44 15.19
N TYR A 377 -3.54 -4.30 16.49
CA TYR A 377 -4.59 -5.04 17.19
C TYR A 377 -5.98 -4.70 16.65
N VAL A 378 -6.33 -3.41 16.59
CA VAL A 378 -7.64 -2.98 16.07
C VAL A 378 -7.77 -3.30 14.57
N GLY A 379 -6.67 -3.20 13.81
CA GLY A 379 -6.60 -3.64 12.42
C GLY A 379 -6.90 -5.14 12.26
N MET A 380 -6.32 -6.00 13.11
CA MET A 380 -6.65 -7.42 13.14
C MET A 380 -8.09 -7.68 13.55
N MET A 381 -8.68 -6.91 14.46
CA MET A 381 -10.10 -7.02 14.78
C MET A 381 -10.98 -6.70 13.56
N ALA A 382 -10.70 -5.60 12.87
CA ALA A 382 -11.46 -5.14 11.71
C ALA A 382 -11.39 -6.15 10.54
N LEU A 383 -10.18 -6.64 10.24
CA LEU A 383 -9.94 -7.55 9.12
C LEU A 383 -10.28 -9.00 9.46
N GLY A 384 -9.91 -9.44 10.65
CA GLY A 384 -10.00 -10.83 11.10
C GLY A 384 -11.41 -11.25 11.48
N LEU A 385 -12.16 -10.42 12.22
CA LEU A 385 -13.54 -10.78 12.58
C LEU A 385 -14.44 -10.87 11.34
N ALA A 386 -14.17 -10.08 10.29
CA ALA A 386 -14.86 -10.23 9.01
C ALA A 386 -14.62 -11.62 8.41
N CYS A 387 -13.37 -12.08 8.39
CA CYS A 387 -13.00 -13.43 7.96
C CYS A 387 -13.67 -14.52 8.82
N GLU A 388 -13.70 -14.36 10.14
CA GLU A 388 -14.34 -15.32 11.05
C GLU A 388 -15.86 -15.41 10.80
N ASN A 389 -16.51 -14.25 10.63
CA ASN A 389 -17.94 -14.16 10.35
C ASN A 389 -18.29 -14.86 9.04
N VAL A 390 -17.55 -14.59 7.97
CA VAL A 390 -17.78 -15.24 6.68
C VAL A 390 -17.43 -16.72 6.73
N ALA A 391 -16.38 -17.12 7.46
CA ALA A 391 -16.03 -18.53 7.61
C ALA A 391 -17.15 -19.34 8.28
N MET A 392 -17.84 -18.76 9.26
CA MET A 392 -19.01 -19.37 9.92
C MET A 392 -20.24 -19.45 9.00
N ILE A 393 -20.40 -18.50 8.08
CA ILE A 393 -21.54 -18.43 7.16
C ILE A 393 -21.30 -19.31 5.92
N ALA A 394 -20.23 -19.07 5.19
CA ALA A 394 -19.94 -19.74 3.92
C ALA A 394 -19.48 -21.19 4.12
N GLY A 395 -18.52 -21.40 5.03
CA GLY A 395 -17.90 -22.71 5.26
C GLY A 395 -16.91 -23.12 4.17
N GLN A 396 -16.33 -24.31 4.33
CA GLN A 396 -15.26 -24.79 3.44
C GLN A 396 -15.87 -25.40 2.16
N PRO A 397 -15.27 -25.19 0.96
CA PRO A 397 -14.01 -24.50 0.68
C PRO A 397 -14.16 -22.98 0.39
N TRP A 398 -15.38 -22.46 0.37
CA TRP A 398 -15.70 -21.08 -0.08
C TRP A 398 -15.05 -19.98 0.75
N THR A 399 -14.78 -20.25 2.02
CA THR A 399 -13.98 -19.38 2.90
C THR A 399 -12.62 -19.00 2.30
N GLY A 400 -12.02 -19.87 1.47
CA GLY A 400 -10.79 -19.55 0.74
C GLY A 400 -10.98 -18.50 -0.36
N LEU A 401 -12.11 -18.52 -1.07
CA LEU A 401 -12.44 -17.47 -2.05
C LEU A 401 -12.69 -16.13 -1.35
N TRP A 402 -13.35 -16.14 -0.20
CA TRP A 402 -13.51 -14.94 0.62
C TRP A 402 -12.16 -14.33 1.00
N LEU A 403 -11.21 -15.14 1.46
CA LEU A 403 -9.87 -14.63 1.80
C LEU A 403 -9.21 -13.94 0.61
N ILE A 404 -9.27 -14.55 -0.58
CA ILE A 404 -8.68 -13.96 -1.79
C ILE A 404 -9.36 -12.63 -2.12
N PHE A 405 -10.69 -12.59 -2.14
CA PHE A 405 -11.44 -11.34 -2.35
C PHE A 405 -11.10 -10.27 -1.32
N TRP A 406 -11.06 -10.64 -0.05
CA TRP A 406 -10.82 -9.72 1.06
C TRP A 406 -9.41 -9.14 1.04
N VAL A 407 -8.40 -9.98 0.74
CA VAL A 407 -7.01 -9.53 0.57
C VAL A 407 -6.89 -8.62 -0.65
N ILE A 408 -7.40 -9.02 -1.81
CA ILE A 408 -7.20 -8.28 -3.05
C ILE A 408 -7.89 -6.92 -3.00
N THR A 409 -9.14 -6.84 -2.52
CA THR A 409 -9.84 -5.56 -2.38
C THR A 409 -9.12 -4.60 -1.43
N ASN A 410 -8.69 -5.08 -0.26
CA ASN A 410 -7.91 -4.27 0.67
C ASN A 410 -6.59 -3.80 0.07
N VAL A 411 -5.83 -4.69 -0.56
CA VAL A 411 -4.52 -4.37 -1.14
C VAL A 411 -4.64 -3.37 -2.30
N SER A 412 -5.70 -3.49 -3.11
CA SER A 412 -5.91 -2.65 -4.28
C SER A 412 -6.01 -1.17 -3.97
N THR A 413 -6.38 -0.79 -2.73
CA THR A 413 -6.61 0.62 -2.33
C THR A 413 -5.72 1.10 -1.18
N SER A 414 -4.70 0.31 -0.80
CA SER A 414 -3.89 0.60 0.40
C SER A 414 -2.43 0.92 0.10
N PHE A 415 -1.87 0.40 -0.99
CA PHE A 415 -0.44 0.57 -1.30
C PHE A 415 -0.15 1.71 -2.25
N TYR A 416 -1.16 2.17 -2.97
CA TYR A 416 -1.09 3.32 -3.84
C TYR A 416 -2.02 4.42 -3.33
N PRO A 417 -1.73 5.69 -3.62
CA PRO A 417 -2.62 6.78 -3.30
C PRO A 417 -3.91 6.66 -4.10
N ILE A 418 -5.05 6.62 -3.41
CA ILE A 418 -6.37 6.51 -4.04
C ILE A 418 -6.62 7.68 -5.00
N GLU A 419 -5.94 8.82 -4.82
CA GLU A 419 -6.07 9.99 -5.70
C GLU A 419 -5.73 9.68 -7.17
N VAL A 420 -4.77 8.78 -7.44
CA VAL A 420 -4.39 8.38 -8.81
C VAL A 420 -5.16 7.18 -9.34
N GLU A 421 -5.89 6.47 -8.48
CA GLU A 421 -6.73 5.36 -8.88
C GLU A 421 -8.01 5.87 -9.56
N PRO A 422 -8.64 5.08 -10.45
CA PRO A 422 -9.97 5.41 -10.97
C PRO A 422 -10.96 5.67 -9.83
N HIS A 423 -11.86 6.64 -9.98
CA HIS A 423 -12.84 7.00 -8.95
C HIS A 423 -13.66 5.82 -8.39
N PHE A 424 -13.80 4.74 -9.17
CA PHE A 424 -14.37 3.49 -8.70
C PHE A 424 -13.73 2.98 -7.39
N TYR A 425 -12.42 3.15 -7.18
CA TYR A 425 -11.67 2.63 -6.03
C TYR A 425 -11.80 3.47 -4.75
N TYR A 426 -12.54 4.59 -4.78
CA TYR A 426 -12.67 5.48 -3.62
C TYR A 426 -13.41 4.83 -2.43
N TRP A 427 -14.05 3.67 -2.62
CA TRP A 427 -14.49 2.84 -1.50
C TRP A 427 -13.33 2.41 -0.59
N GLY A 428 -12.10 2.41 -1.09
CA GLY A 428 -10.88 2.10 -0.35
C GLY A 428 -10.67 2.93 0.91
N TYR A 429 -11.17 4.18 0.97
CA TYR A 429 -11.12 5.00 2.18
C TYR A 429 -11.87 4.34 3.35
N ALA A 430 -12.93 3.59 3.06
CA ALA A 430 -13.66 2.83 4.07
C ALA A 430 -12.99 1.49 4.40
N TRP A 431 -12.03 0.99 3.61
CA TRP A 431 -11.47 -0.34 3.81
C TRP A 431 -10.44 -0.33 4.95
N PRO A 432 -10.40 -1.38 5.79
CA PRO A 432 -9.53 -1.39 6.96
C PRO A 432 -8.04 -1.23 6.63
N LEU A 433 -7.53 -1.92 5.60
CA LEU A 433 -6.10 -1.94 5.34
C LEU A 433 -5.55 -0.55 4.95
N HIS A 434 -6.32 0.26 4.22
CA HIS A 434 -5.95 1.62 3.85
C HIS A 434 -5.68 2.47 5.10
N ASN A 435 -6.61 2.38 6.06
CA ASN A 435 -6.53 3.08 7.33
C ASN A 435 -5.35 2.59 8.20
N VAL A 436 -5.02 1.30 8.15
CA VAL A 436 -3.83 0.75 8.83
C VAL A 436 -2.55 1.29 8.20
N VAL A 437 -2.45 1.34 6.86
CA VAL A 437 -1.28 1.89 6.16
C VAL A 437 -1.09 3.36 6.50
N GLU A 438 -2.12 4.19 6.33
CA GLU A 438 -2.04 5.63 6.61
C GLU A 438 -1.66 5.92 8.06
N ALA A 439 -2.29 5.21 9.01
CA ALA A 439 -1.98 5.37 10.43
C ALA A 439 -0.56 4.91 10.77
N THR A 440 -0.08 3.82 10.16
CA THR A 440 1.28 3.32 10.35
C THR A 440 2.31 4.34 9.85
N ARG A 441 2.12 4.88 8.64
CA ARG A 441 2.99 5.93 8.09
C ARG A 441 2.99 7.18 8.97
N THR A 442 1.82 7.57 9.49
CA THR A 442 1.68 8.69 10.42
C THR A 442 2.45 8.48 11.71
N LEU A 443 2.39 7.28 12.30
CA LEU A 443 3.11 6.96 13.54
C LEU A 443 4.63 6.90 13.36
N LEU A 444 5.08 6.30 12.26
CA LEU A 444 6.50 6.02 12.01
C LEU A 444 7.26 7.21 11.42
N PHE A 445 6.59 8.09 10.68
CA PHE A 445 7.22 9.20 9.95
C PHE A 445 6.64 10.57 10.31
N ASP A 446 5.86 10.69 11.38
CA ASP A 446 5.27 11.94 11.84
C ASP A 446 4.63 12.75 10.70
N LEU A 447 3.68 12.13 10.01
CA LEU A 447 2.90 12.78 8.95
C LEU A 447 1.67 13.50 9.52
N ASN A 448 0.91 14.18 8.66
CA ASN A 448 -0.37 14.79 9.00
C ASN A 448 -1.23 13.88 9.88
N ASN A 449 -1.72 14.41 11.00
CA ASN A 449 -2.42 13.62 11.99
C ASN A 449 -3.87 13.33 11.56
N ARG A 450 -4.09 12.17 10.95
CA ARG A 450 -5.42 11.60 10.68
C ARG A 450 -5.74 10.36 11.51
N LEU A 451 -4.98 10.12 12.59
CA LEU A 451 -5.12 8.90 13.39
C LEU A 451 -6.52 8.73 13.98
N GLY A 452 -7.19 9.82 14.37
CA GLY A 452 -8.57 9.75 14.85
C GLY A 452 -9.55 9.19 13.81
N LEU A 453 -9.41 9.60 12.55
CA LEU A 453 -10.21 9.07 11.44
C LEU A 453 -9.89 7.60 11.21
N ASN A 454 -8.61 7.26 11.13
CA ASN A 454 -8.14 5.91 10.82
C ASN A 454 -8.58 4.90 11.90
N PHE A 455 -8.37 5.22 13.17
CA PHE A 455 -8.88 4.40 14.28
C PHE A 455 -10.40 4.36 14.30
N GLY A 456 -11.09 5.48 14.00
CA GLY A 456 -12.54 5.53 13.94
C GLY A 456 -13.13 4.54 12.94
N ILE A 457 -12.58 4.48 11.72
CA ILE A 457 -13.02 3.54 10.68
C ILE A 457 -12.72 2.10 11.08
N LEU A 458 -11.53 1.82 11.62
CA LEU A 458 -11.16 0.47 12.08
C LEU A 458 -12.05 -0.02 13.23
N ILE A 459 -12.35 0.85 14.20
CA ILE A 459 -13.26 0.55 15.31
C ILE A 459 -14.69 0.34 14.81
N ALA A 460 -15.15 1.11 13.82
CA ALA A 460 -16.46 0.90 13.21
C ALA A 460 -16.58 -0.49 12.58
N TRP A 461 -15.58 -0.92 11.80
CA TRP A 461 -15.52 -2.29 11.27
C TRP A 461 -15.48 -3.35 12.36
N ALA A 462 -14.66 -3.15 13.38
CA ALA A 462 -14.58 -4.06 14.50
C ALA A 462 -15.95 -4.19 15.23
N ALA A 463 -16.62 -3.07 15.48
CA ALA A 463 -17.93 -3.03 16.14
C ALA A 463 -19.01 -3.73 15.32
N ILE A 464 -19.08 -3.48 14.01
CA ILE A 464 -20.01 -4.15 13.10
C ILE A 464 -19.76 -5.66 13.11
N ASN A 465 -18.50 -6.07 12.97
CA ASN A 465 -18.16 -7.49 12.96
C ASN A 465 -18.43 -8.18 14.29
N THR A 466 -18.20 -7.50 15.42
CA THR A 466 -18.55 -7.98 16.75
C THR A 466 -20.06 -8.15 16.90
N ALA A 467 -20.87 -7.22 16.39
CA ALA A 467 -22.32 -7.34 16.42
C ALA A 467 -22.84 -8.51 15.56
N LEU A 468 -22.18 -8.79 14.43
CA LEU A 468 -22.51 -9.92 13.54
C LEU A 468 -22.06 -11.27 14.11
N PHE A 469 -20.99 -11.32 14.90
CA PHE A 469 -20.42 -12.55 15.45
C PHE A 469 -21.41 -13.54 16.10
N PRO A 470 -22.30 -13.12 17.03
CA PRO A 470 -23.30 -14.03 17.62
C PRO A 470 -24.30 -14.56 16.58
N ILE A 471 -24.66 -13.75 15.58
CA ILE A 471 -25.58 -14.13 14.50
C ILE A 471 -24.92 -15.20 13.63
N CYS A 472 -23.67 -14.98 13.23
CA CYS A 472 -22.87 -15.94 12.47
C CYS A 472 -22.69 -17.27 13.22
N CYS A 473 -22.41 -17.21 14.54
CA CYS A 473 -22.34 -18.41 15.38
C CYS A 473 -23.66 -19.19 15.39
N ARG A 474 -24.80 -18.49 15.43
CA ARG A 474 -26.12 -19.14 15.40
C ARG A 474 -26.38 -19.80 14.05
N PHE A 475 -25.99 -19.15 12.97
CA PHE A 475 -26.08 -19.71 11.63
C PHE A 475 -25.20 -20.96 11.46
N MET A 476 -23.94 -20.91 11.92
CA MET A 476 -23.06 -22.09 11.93
C MET A 476 -23.66 -23.26 12.71
N LYS A 477 -24.26 -23.00 13.88
CA LYS A 477 -24.98 -24.02 14.65
C LYS A 477 -26.14 -24.61 13.84
N TYR A 478 -26.94 -23.76 13.20
CA TYR A 478 -28.06 -24.20 12.35
C TYR A 478 -27.57 -25.15 11.24
N LYS A 479 -26.51 -24.78 10.51
CA LYS A 479 -25.92 -25.63 9.45
C LYS A 479 -25.51 -27.01 9.99
N ASN A 480 -24.85 -27.03 11.15
CA ASN A 480 -24.39 -28.27 11.78
C ASN A 480 -25.55 -29.18 12.20
N VAL A 481 -26.66 -28.62 12.69
CA VAL A 481 -27.84 -29.39 13.11
C VAL A 481 -28.62 -29.93 11.90
N HIS A 482 -28.71 -29.16 10.82
CA HIS A 482 -29.48 -29.54 9.64
C HIS A 482 -28.66 -30.25 8.54
N HIS A 483 -27.40 -30.58 8.81
CA HIS A 483 -26.49 -31.25 7.87
C HIS A 483 -26.46 -30.60 6.47
N VAL A 484 -26.50 -29.26 6.43
CA VAL A 484 -26.51 -28.50 5.18
C VAL A 484 -25.21 -28.78 4.42
N LYS A 485 -25.30 -29.36 3.23
CA LYS A 485 -24.13 -29.60 2.37
C LYS A 485 -23.69 -28.28 1.73
N GLU A 486 -22.48 -27.84 2.03
CA GLU A 486 -21.90 -26.57 1.57
C GLU A 486 -21.27 -26.65 0.18
N TYR A 487 -20.95 -27.87 -0.26
CA TYR A 487 -20.23 -28.12 -1.51
C TYR A 487 -21.00 -29.14 -2.36
N TRP A 488 -21.20 -28.80 -3.63
CA TRP A 488 -21.96 -29.57 -4.61
C TRP A 488 -21.10 -30.52 -5.45
N ALA A 489 -19.78 -30.52 -5.25
CA ALA A 489 -18.86 -31.42 -5.94
C ALA A 489 -18.42 -32.61 -5.10
#